data_AF-A0A4Q9KRE2-F1
#
_entry.id   AF-A0A4Q9KRE2-F1
#
_cell.length_a   1.000
_cell.length_b   1.000
_cell.length_c   1.000
_cell.angle_alpha   90.00
_cell.angle_beta   90.00
_cell.angle_gamma   90.00
#
_symmetry.space_group_name_H-M   'P 1'
#
loop_
_entity.id
_entity.type
_entity.pdbx_description
1 polymer ?
#
loop_
_entity_poly.entity_id
_entity_poly.type
_entity_poly.pdbx_seq_one_letter_code
_entity_poly.pdbx_strand_id
1 'polypeptide(L)'
;MIRLKTLSLYGFHIGKNDKKMLGNLENLISFDLINCFLLENSFSELFDEEKKYIIEDLVLNSIDITTHDVFFISKLKSLKNLTLLYCEFINKSYESLRGIYFERLEYYRFAAIDSCHDDAQIGHFTEEFVPNIFSQQTEELSVEA
;
A
#
# COMPACT_ATOMS: atom_id res chain seq x y z
N MET A 1 21.50 -17.83 -8.62
CA MET A 1 21.45 -16.43 -8.14
C MET A 1 20.20 -16.30 -7.28
N ILE A 2 20.36 -16.01 -5.98
CA ILE A 2 19.24 -15.91 -5.05
C ILE A 2 18.66 -14.50 -5.17
N ARG A 3 17.35 -14.39 -5.40
CA ARG A 3 16.63 -13.11 -5.43
C ARG A 3 15.73 -13.05 -4.20
N LEU A 4 15.82 -11.96 -3.43
CA LEU A 4 14.98 -11.76 -2.25
C LEU A 4 13.51 -11.68 -2.67
N LYS A 5 12.65 -12.45 -2.01
CA LYS A 5 11.22 -12.55 -2.32
C LYS A 5 10.32 -11.92 -1.26
N THR A 6 10.77 -11.95 -0.01
CA THR A 6 10.04 -11.40 1.14
C THR A 6 11.00 -10.56 1.96
N LEU A 7 10.55 -9.40 2.39
CA LEU A 7 11.28 -8.50 3.28
C LEU A 7 10.31 -7.93 4.29
N SER A 8 10.71 -7.93 5.56
CA SER A 8 9.98 -7.27 6.63
C SER A 8 10.96 -6.39 7.39
N LEU A 9 10.62 -5.11 7.53
CA LEU A 9 11.36 -4.13 8.32
C LEU A 9 10.51 -3.72 9.50
N TYR A 10 11.06 -3.84 10.70
CA TYR A 10 10.37 -3.58 11.95
C TYR A 10 11.17 -2.65 12.86
N GLY A 11 10.59 -1.52 13.28
CA GLY A 11 11.19 -0.67 14.31
C GLY A 11 12.46 0.08 13.87
N PHE A 12 12.70 0.22 12.57
CA PHE A 12 13.89 0.92 12.07
C PHE A 12 13.68 2.43 11.97
N HIS A 13 14.76 3.18 12.16
CA HIS A 13 14.84 4.58 11.74
C HIS A 13 15.45 4.61 10.35
N ILE A 14 14.73 5.16 9.37
CA ILE A 14 15.14 5.23 7.98
C ILE A 14 15.32 6.70 7.63
N GLY A 15 16.57 7.12 7.48
CA GLY A 15 16.95 8.52 7.31
C GLY A 15 17.20 8.88 5.84
N LYS A 16 17.34 10.17 5.53
CA LYS A 16 17.52 10.70 4.16
C LYS A 16 18.53 9.99 3.24
N ASN A 17 19.51 9.27 3.80
CA ASN A 17 20.53 8.55 3.03
C ASN A 17 20.04 7.17 2.55
N ASP A 18 18.91 6.69 3.07
CA ASP A 18 18.32 5.40 2.73
C ASP A 18 17.37 5.47 1.52
N LYS A 19 17.34 6.62 0.82
CA LYS A 19 16.62 6.75 -0.45
C LYS A 19 17.10 5.68 -1.44
N LYS A 20 16.15 5.07 -2.13
CA LYS A 20 16.35 3.97 -3.08
C LYS A 20 17.02 2.73 -2.48
N MET A 21 17.04 2.54 -1.15
CA MET A 21 17.64 1.34 -0.55
C MET A 21 16.99 0.04 -1.04
N LEU A 22 15.71 0.09 -1.45
CA LEU A 22 14.96 -1.03 -2.03
C LEU A 22 14.94 -0.99 -3.57
N GLY A 23 15.65 -0.05 -4.21
CA GLY A 23 15.58 0.21 -5.65
C GLY A 23 16.03 -0.95 -6.55
N ASN A 24 16.70 -1.98 -6.01
CA ASN A 24 17.10 -3.17 -6.76
C ASN A 24 16.25 -4.41 -6.42
N LEU A 25 15.19 -4.26 -5.62
CA LEU A 25 14.31 -5.33 -5.19
C LEU A 25 13.09 -5.50 -6.09
N GLU A 26 13.26 -5.39 -7.41
CA GLU A 26 12.19 -5.54 -8.43
C GLU A 26 11.47 -6.89 -8.37
N ASN A 27 12.07 -7.89 -7.73
CA ASN A 27 11.56 -9.27 -7.63
C ASN A 27 10.87 -9.57 -6.30
N LEU A 28 10.78 -8.58 -5.41
CA LEU A 28 10.13 -8.68 -4.11
C LEU A 28 8.63 -8.88 -4.32
N ILE A 29 8.10 -9.94 -3.71
CA ILE A 29 6.69 -10.33 -3.79
C ILE A 29 5.94 -9.79 -2.58
N SER A 30 6.54 -9.89 -1.40
CA SER A 30 5.93 -9.45 -0.14
C SER A 30 6.84 -8.46 0.57
N PHE A 31 6.26 -7.33 0.98
CA PHE A 31 6.95 -6.30 1.73
C PHE A 31 6.13 -5.81 2.91
N ASP A 32 6.74 -5.86 4.08
CA ASP A 32 6.20 -5.29 5.31
C ASP A 32 7.10 -4.17 5.82
N LEU A 33 6.50 -3.01 6.09
CA LEU A 33 7.14 -1.89 6.76
C LEU A 33 6.31 -1.54 8.00
N ILE A 34 6.81 -1.95 9.16
CA ILE A 34 6.03 -1.95 10.41
C ILE A 34 6.75 -1.11 11.46
N ASN A 35 6.06 -0.13 12.04
CA ASN A 35 6.57 0.71 13.12
C ASN A 35 7.94 1.33 12.80
N CYS A 36 8.18 1.67 11.54
CA CYS A 36 9.42 2.30 11.10
C CYS A 36 9.25 3.81 11.02
N PHE A 37 10.29 4.54 11.41
CA PHE A 37 10.29 6.00 11.44
C PHE A 37 11.00 6.53 10.20
N LEU A 38 10.25 7.10 9.27
CA LEU A 38 10.78 7.71 8.05
C LEU A 38 11.19 9.16 8.33
N LEU A 39 12.48 9.40 8.57
CA LEU A 39 13.03 10.71 8.88
C LEU A 39 13.47 11.39 7.59
N GLU A 40 12.70 12.39 7.14
CA GLU A 40 12.95 13.13 5.90
C GLU A 40 12.87 12.27 4.62
N ASN A 41 12.17 11.13 4.69
CA ASN A 41 11.80 10.32 3.54
C ASN A 41 10.29 10.06 3.51
N SER A 42 9.75 9.84 2.32
CA SER A 42 8.47 9.15 2.16
C SER A 42 8.67 7.67 1.87
N PHE A 43 7.61 6.87 2.00
CA PHE A 43 7.65 5.43 1.69
C PHE A 43 8.11 5.15 0.24
N SER A 44 7.61 5.93 -0.73
CA SER A 44 7.96 5.78 -2.14
C SER A 44 9.44 6.04 -2.40
N GLU A 45 10.08 6.92 -1.64
CA GLU A 45 11.50 7.24 -1.79
C GLU A 45 12.44 6.10 -1.40
N LEU A 46 11.94 5.05 -0.74
CA LEU A 46 12.72 3.82 -0.50
C LEU A 46 12.95 3.03 -1.79
N PHE A 47 12.13 3.29 -2.81
CA PHE A 47 12.16 2.63 -4.10
C PHE A 47 12.73 3.55 -5.18
N ASP A 48 13.12 2.95 -6.29
CA ASP A 48 13.41 3.66 -7.53
C ASP A 48 12.13 3.73 -8.39
N GLU A 49 11.51 4.91 -8.50
CA GLU A 49 10.20 5.09 -9.15
C GLU A 49 10.21 4.84 -10.67
N GLU A 50 11.38 4.81 -11.30
CA GLU A 50 11.54 4.48 -12.73
C GLU A 50 11.39 2.99 -13.01
N LYS A 51 11.41 2.15 -11.96
CA LYS A 51 11.36 0.70 -12.06
C LYS A 51 9.97 0.15 -11.75
N LYS A 52 9.73 -1.06 -12.24
CA LYS A 52 8.48 -1.81 -11.99
C LYS A 52 8.75 -2.88 -10.93
N TYR A 53 7.92 -2.86 -9.89
CA TYR A 53 7.97 -3.84 -8.80
C TYR A 53 6.79 -4.80 -8.92
N ILE A 54 7.03 -6.08 -8.59
CA ILE A 54 6.03 -7.15 -8.64
C ILE A 54 5.44 -7.46 -7.27
N ILE A 55 5.39 -6.47 -6.36
CA ILE A 55 4.85 -6.63 -5.02
C ILE A 55 3.38 -7.05 -5.13
N GLU A 56 3.06 -8.22 -4.59
CA GLU A 56 1.71 -8.78 -4.48
C GLU A 56 1.13 -8.53 -3.08
N ASP A 57 1.97 -8.50 -2.05
CA ASP A 57 1.58 -8.28 -0.66
C ASP A 57 2.29 -7.06 -0.08
N LEU A 58 1.53 -6.04 0.31
CA LEU A 58 2.06 -4.85 0.96
C LEU A 58 1.39 -4.61 2.31
N VAL A 59 2.21 -4.56 3.36
CA VAL A 59 1.80 -4.17 4.71
C VAL A 59 2.54 -2.92 5.13
N LEU A 60 1.80 -1.83 5.34
CA LEU A 60 2.29 -0.62 5.99
C LEU A 60 1.61 -0.49 7.34
N ASN A 61 2.39 -0.33 8.40
CA ASN A 61 1.88 -0.18 9.75
C ASN A 61 2.58 0.96 10.48
N SER A 62 1.79 1.93 10.96
CA SER A 62 2.26 3.13 11.65
C SER A 62 3.26 3.92 10.80
N ILE A 63 2.87 4.17 9.54
CA ILE A 63 3.66 4.93 8.56
C ILE A 63 2.89 6.18 8.14
N ASP A 64 3.59 7.30 8.05
CA ASP A 64 3.06 8.52 7.46
C ASP A 64 3.01 8.36 5.94
N ILE A 65 1.81 8.53 5.37
CA ILE A 65 1.54 8.35 3.95
C ILE A 65 1.25 9.71 3.31
N THR A 66 2.13 10.12 2.40
CA THR A 66 1.97 11.31 1.57
C THR A 66 1.23 10.98 0.28
N THR A 67 0.82 12.00 -0.47
CA THR A 67 0.21 11.81 -1.81
C THR A 67 1.17 11.11 -2.79
N HIS A 68 2.48 11.34 -2.67
CA HIS A 68 3.49 10.65 -3.48
C HIS A 68 3.51 9.14 -3.20
N ASP A 69 3.38 8.76 -1.93
CA ASP A 69 3.32 7.36 -1.52
C ASP A 69 2.08 6.67 -2.09
N VAL A 70 0.93 7.34 -2.02
CA VAL A 70 -0.33 6.84 -2.62
C VAL A 70 -0.17 6.63 -4.13
N PHE A 71 0.46 7.57 -4.85
CA PHE A 71 0.71 7.39 -6.28
C PHE A 71 1.66 6.25 -6.58
N PHE A 72 2.70 6.05 -5.76
CA PHE A 72 3.58 4.90 -5.91
C PHE A 72 2.84 3.57 -5.66
N ILE A 73 2.08 3.48 -4.56
CA ILE A 73 1.28 2.29 -4.23
C ILE A 73 0.31 1.96 -5.38
N SER A 74 -0.33 2.97 -5.96
CA SER A 74 -1.25 2.84 -7.11
C SER A 74 -0.58 2.33 -8.40
N LYS A 75 0.76 2.40 -8.51
CA LYS A 75 1.53 1.82 -9.63
C LYS A 75 1.85 0.33 -9.45
N LEU A 76 1.62 -0.24 -8.26
CA LEU A 76 1.88 -1.66 -7.98
C LEU A 76 0.81 -2.55 -8.62
N LYS A 77 0.89 -2.74 -9.93
CA LYS A 77 -0.10 -3.49 -10.74
C LYS A 77 -0.22 -4.99 -10.41
N SER A 78 0.70 -5.53 -9.61
CA SER A 78 0.64 -6.92 -9.15
C SER A 78 -0.01 -7.08 -7.77
N LEU A 79 -0.36 -5.97 -7.11
CA LEU A 79 -0.82 -5.96 -5.73
C LEU A 79 -2.17 -6.70 -5.58
N LYS A 80 -2.18 -7.72 -4.74
CA LYS A 80 -3.34 -8.54 -4.37
C LYS A 80 -3.81 -8.27 -2.96
N ASN A 81 -2.87 -7.99 -2.06
CA ASN A 81 -3.14 -7.76 -0.65
C ASN A 81 -2.57 -6.40 -0.22
N LEU A 82 -3.44 -5.49 0.21
CA LEU A 82 -3.04 -4.17 0.71
C LEU A 82 -3.50 -3.97 2.15
N THR A 83 -2.56 -3.89 3.07
CA THR A 83 -2.84 -3.64 4.49
C THR A 83 -2.22 -2.32 4.91
N LEU A 84 -3.06 -1.35 5.30
CA LEU A 84 -2.65 -0.05 5.84
C LEU A 84 -3.20 0.04 7.26
N LEU A 85 -2.36 -0.17 8.25
CA LEU A 85 -2.76 -0.18 9.66
C LEU A 85 -2.16 1.02 10.35
N TYR A 86 -2.98 1.81 11.03
CA TYR A 86 -2.50 2.89 11.87
C TYR A 86 -1.65 3.92 11.12
N CYS A 87 -1.86 4.05 9.81
CA CYS A 87 -1.12 5.00 8.97
C CYS A 87 -1.75 6.39 9.04
N GLU A 88 -0.91 7.43 9.10
CA GLU A 88 -1.36 8.82 9.05
C GLU A 88 -1.32 9.32 7.61
N PHE A 89 -2.46 9.76 7.07
CA PHE A 89 -2.55 10.29 5.71
C PHE A 89 -2.33 11.81 5.71
N ILE A 90 -1.08 12.21 5.48
CA ILE A 90 -0.64 13.61 5.53
C ILE A 90 -1.39 14.45 4.49
N ASN A 91 -1.90 15.61 4.90
CA ASN A 91 -2.65 16.55 4.04
C ASN A 91 -3.81 15.91 3.28
N LYS A 92 -4.54 14.98 3.91
CA LYS A 92 -5.67 14.26 3.28
C LYS A 92 -5.26 13.48 2.02
N SER A 93 -4.03 12.97 1.97
CA SER A 93 -3.52 12.14 0.87
C SER A 93 -4.40 10.92 0.56
N TYR A 94 -5.22 10.47 1.53
CA TYR A 94 -6.19 9.38 1.35
C TYR A 94 -7.17 9.63 0.21
N GLU A 95 -7.54 10.89 -0.10
CA GLU A 95 -8.48 11.23 -1.18
C GLU A 95 -7.96 10.78 -2.56
N SER A 96 -6.63 10.60 -2.69
CA SER A 96 -5.99 10.13 -3.92
C SER A 96 -5.93 8.60 -4.01
N LEU A 97 -6.22 7.87 -2.94
CA LEU A 97 -6.17 6.42 -2.90
C LEU A 97 -7.51 5.87 -3.43
N ARG A 98 -7.53 5.50 -4.71
CA ARG A 98 -8.74 5.06 -5.41
C ARG A 98 -8.71 3.58 -5.74
N GLY A 99 -9.81 2.87 -5.51
CA GLY A 99 -9.89 1.43 -5.69
C GLY A 99 -9.63 1.00 -7.13
N ILE A 100 -10.04 1.84 -8.09
CA ILE A 100 -9.88 1.62 -9.54
C ILE A 100 -8.42 1.42 -10.00
N TYR A 101 -7.43 1.82 -9.19
CA TYR A 101 -6.02 1.65 -9.57
C TYR A 101 -5.49 0.23 -9.30
N PHE A 102 -6.20 -0.54 -8.48
CA PHE A 102 -5.79 -1.86 -8.00
C PHE A 102 -6.57 -2.99 -8.67
N GLU A 103 -6.29 -3.20 -9.96
CA GLU A 103 -7.00 -4.15 -10.83
C GLU A 103 -6.97 -5.62 -10.34
N ARG A 104 -5.99 -5.99 -9.50
CA ARG A 104 -5.78 -7.35 -9.00
C ARG A 104 -5.98 -7.48 -7.49
N LEU A 105 -6.51 -6.45 -6.83
CA LEU A 105 -6.67 -6.45 -5.38
C LEU A 105 -7.77 -7.43 -4.97
N GLU A 106 -7.39 -8.43 -4.18
CA GLU A 106 -8.27 -9.47 -3.66
C GLU A 106 -8.67 -9.17 -2.21
N TYR A 107 -7.74 -8.60 -1.44
CA TYR A 107 -7.94 -8.28 -0.03
C TYR A 107 -7.36 -6.92 0.32
N TYR A 108 -8.10 -6.19 1.15
CA TYR A 108 -7.57 -5.01 1.81
C TYR A 108 -7.96 -4.97 3.27
N ARG A 109 -7.12 -4.31 4.05
CA ARG A 109 -7.40 -4.01 5.45
C ARG A 109 -6.90 -2.63 5.78
N PHE A 110 -7.83 -1.74 6.11
CA PHE A 110 -7.54 -0.40 6.58
C PHE A 110 -7.94 -0.30 8.05
N ALA A 111 -6.98 -0.02 8.91
CA ALA A 111 -7.22 0.24 10.33
C ALA A 111 -6.56 1.54 10.73
N ALA A 112 -7.10 2.13 11.78
CA ALA A 112 -6.98 3.54 12.07
C ALA A 112 -6.55 3.70 13.54
N ILE A 113 -5.76 4.73 13.89
CA ILE A 113 -5.38 5.00 15.29
C ILE A 113 -6.58 5.66 15.97
N ASP A 114 -7.06 5.05 17.06
CA ASP A 114 -8.27 5.45 17.79
C ASP A 114 -8.48 6.98 17.94
N SER A 115 -9.73 7.41 17.69
CA SER A 115 -10.36 8.70 18.03
C SER A 115 -10.09 9.97 17.22
N CYS A 116 -9.18 9.99 16.23
CA CYS A 116 -8.88 11.20 15.46
C CYS A 116 -9.23 11.14 13.96
N HIS A 117 -10.10 10.22 13.53
CA HIS A 117 -10.46 10.12 12.11
C HIS A 117 -11.49 11.17 11.70
N ASP A 118 -11.18 11.81 10.57
CA ASP A 118 -12.15 12.52 9.75
C ASP A 118 -13.11 11.46 9.19
N ASP A 119 -14.40 11.55 9.50
CA ASP A 119 -15.45 10.68 8.93
C ASP A 119 -15.35 10.61 7.40
N ALA A 120 -14.78 11.65 6.78
CA ALA A 120 -14.49 11.69 5.34
C ALA A 120 -13.50 10.61 4.88
N GLN A 121 -12.48 10.26 5.67
CA GLN A 121 -11.53 9.20 5.30
C GLN A 121 -12.20 7.83 5.26
N ILE A 122 -13.00 7.52 6.28
CA ILE A 122 -13.76 6.26 6.36
C ILE A 122 -14.78 6.20 5.22
N GLY A 123 -15.49 7.30 4.98
CA GLY A 123 -16.41 7.44 3.85
C GLY A 123 -15.71 7.17 2.52
N HIS A 124 -14.57 7.82 2.27
CA HIS A 124 -13.78 7.66 1.05
C HIS A 124 -13.35 6.20 0.83
N PHE A 125 -12.78 5.53 1.84
CA PHE A 125 -12.40 4.12 1.68
C PHE A 125 -13.60 3.19 1.49
N THR A 126 -14.72 3.49 2.12
CA THR A 126 -15.97 2.75 1.91
C THR A 126 -16.42 2.86 0.45
N GLU A 127 -16.48 4.09 -0.08
CA GLU A 127 -16.88 4.36 -1.46
C GLU A 127 -15.94 3.73 -2.49
N GLU A 128 -14.63 3.82 -2.28
CA GLU A 128 -13.64 3.40 -3.27
C GLU A 128 -13.39 1.88 -3.25
N PHE A 129 -13.55 1.20 -2.11
CA PHE A 129 -13.12 -0.20 -1.98
C PHE A 129 -14.25 -1.20 -1.70
N VAL A 130 -15.37 -0.81 -1.11
CA VAL A 130 -16.50 -1.73 -0.87
C VAL A 130 -17.17 -2.19 -2.17
N PRO A 131 -17.47 -1.31 -3.16
CA PRO A 131 -18.08 -1.74 -4.41
C PRO A 131 -17.20 -2.74 -5.20
N ASN A 132 -15.88 -2.59 -5.10
CA ASN A 132 -14.91 -3.37 -5.86
C ASN A 132 -14.73 -4.82 -5.35
N ILE A 133 -15.11 -5.14 -4.10
CA ILE A 133 -15.08 -6.53 -3.59
C ILE A 133 -16.25 -7.35 -4.16
N PHE A 134 -17.45 -6.77 -4.23
CA PHE A 134 -18.65 -7.54 -4.58
C PHE A 134 -18.78 -7.78 -6.08
N SER A 135 -18.26 -6.89 -6.92
CA SER A 135 -18.27 -7.07 -8.39
C SER A 135 -17.42 -8.25 -8.86
N GLN A 136 -16.34 -8.60 -8.16
CA GLN A 136 -15.51 -9.76 -8.53
C GLN A 136 -16.11 -11.11 -8.08
N GLN A 137 -16.91 -11.14 -7.01
CA GLN A 137 -17.57 -12.38 -6.57
C GLN A 137 -18.84 -12.72 -7.38
N THR A 138 -19.40 -11.78 -8.14
CA THR A 138 -20.65 -12.01 -8.89
C THR A 138 -20.43 -12.52 -10.32
N GLU A 139 -19.24 -12.37 -10.90
CA GLU A 139 -18.97 -12.89 -12.25
C GLU A 139 -18.62 -14.40 -12.28
N GLU A 140 -18.10 -14.99 -11.19
CA GLU A 140 -17.76 -16.43 -11.15
C GLU A 140 -18.97 -17.37 -10.91
N LEU A 141 -20.16 -16.83 -10.62
CA LEU A 141 -21.37 -17.64 -10.33
C LEU A 141 -22.39 -17.71 -11.49
N SER A 142 -22.03 -17.23 -12.68
CA SER A 142 -22.98 -17.17 -13.82
C SER A 142 -22.60 -18.01 -15.05
N VAL A 143 -21.60 -18.88 -14.95
CA VAL A 143 -21.24 -19.82 -16.03
C VAL A 143 -21.32 -21.26 -15.53
N GLU A 144 -22.51 -21.69 -15.10
CA GLU A 144 -22.94 -23.09 -15.07
C GLU A 144 -24.45 -23.14 -14.75
N ALA A 145 -25.27 -23.00 -15.80
CA ALA A 145 -26.68 -23.37 -15.81
C ALA A 145 -27.09 -23.81 -17.22
#